data_AF-J3D0D8-F1
#
_entry.id   AF-J3D0D8-F1
#
_cell.length_a   1.000
_cell.length_b   1.000
_cell.length_c   1.000
_cell.angle_alpha   90.00
_cell.angle_beta   90.00
_cell.angle_gamma   90.00
#
_symmetry.space_group_name_H-M   'P 1'
#
loop_
_entity.id
_entity.type
_entity.pdbx_description
1 polymer ?
#
loop_
_entity_poly.entity_id
_entity_poly.type
_entity_poly.pdbx_seq_one_letter_code
_entity_poly.pdbx_strand_id
1 'polypeptide(L)'
;KGPTKEGDSGTKDGTNVSGNGNGGVKGGGRGPVANPTPAQVATADKLGVDPRWVKPDGSPDWPTKANNGFDGGFNGPPTITELQPGHTFDRYGGRFDEKGNFTDQGKFVAPTDVPFDQRALPDSSLRSPYRQYEVLKPIPEVNSGSAAPWFGKPGMGTQYQLPMSIDELVKEGFIRPIK
;
A
#
# COMPACT_ATOMS: atom_id res chain seq x y z
N LYS A 1 -11.79 19.76 67.60
CA LYS A 1 -11.43 18.31 67.66
C LYS A 1 -10.11 18.14 66.89
N GLY A 2 -8.98 17.97 67.58
CA GLY A 2 -7.72 17.54 66.93
C GLY A 2 -7.65 16.00 66.89
N PRO A 3 -6.46 15.37 66.72
CA PRO A 3 -5.21 15.77 66.03
C PRO A 3 -4.80 14.68 64.98
N THR A 4 -3.71 14.81 64.20
CA THR A 4 -2.44 14.00 64.26
C THR A 4 -1.68 14.21 62.92
N LYS A 5 -0.37 14.57 62.85
CA LYS A 5 0.88 13.75 62.96
C LYS A 5 0.90 12.56 61.98
N GLU A 6 1.89 12.24 61.15
CA GLU A 6 3.35 12.39 60.96
C GLU A 6 3.61 12.23 59.42
N GLY A 7 4.70 12.60 58.74
CA GLY A 7 6.13 12.57 59.07
C GLY A 7 6.81 11.29 58.57
N ASP A 8 7.32 11.26 57.31
CA ASP A 8 8.73 10.91 56.96
C ASP A 8 8.95 10.18 55.60
N SER A 9 10.00 10.64 54.90
CA SER A 9 10.89 10.02 53.91
C SER A 9 10.29 9.38 52.64
N GLY A 10 10.48 9.92 51.44
CA GLY A 10 11.74 9.99 50.66
C GLY A 10 11.40 9.35 49.29
N THR A 11 11.82 9.76 48.10
CA THR A 11 13.04 10.44 47.63
C THR A 11 12.78 10.74 46.13
N LYS A 12 13.10 11.97 45.66
CA LYS A 12 13.67 12.39 44.35
C LYS A 12 13.08 11.81 43.05
N ASP A 13 12.99 12.47 41.91
CA ASP A 13 13.54 13.71 41.34
C ASP A 13 12.54 14.03 40.19
N GLY A 14 12.32 15.29 39.86
CA GLY A 14 13.00 15.82 38.68
C GLY A 14 12.06 15.88 37.47
N THR A 15 11.45 17.04 37.32
CA THR A 15 10.94 17.65 36.09
C THR A 15 11.54 17.10 34.78
N ASN A 16 10.71 16.81 33.77
CA ASN A 16 10.69 17.68 32.59
C ASN A 16 9.49 17.45 31.67
N VAL A 17 8.93 18.56 31.22
CA VAL A 17 8.00 18.67 30.11
C VAL A 17 8.74 18.28 28.83
N SER A 18 8.17 17.39 28.02
CA SER A 18 8.39 17.44 26.58
C SER A 18 7.11 17.01 25.88
N GLY A 19 6.51 17.96 25.17
CA GLY A 19 5.57 17.63 24.11
C GLY A 19 6.25 16.72 23.10
N ASN A 20 5.46 15.84 22.50
CA ASN A 20 5.86 15.20 21.26
C ASN A 20 4.63 15.10 20.36
N GLY A 21 4.40 16.17 19.62
CA GLY A 21 3.70 16.08 18.34
C GLY A 21 4.62 15.34 17.38
N ASN A 22 4.25 14.13 17.00
CA ASN A 22 4.70 13.52 15.75
C ASN A 22 3.72 12.42 15.32
N GLY A 23 2.64 12.82 14.65
CA GLY A 23 1.66 11.92 14.04
C GLY A 23 2.17 11.32 12.73
N GLY A 24 3.36 10.73 12.74
CA GLY A 24 3.88 9.91 11.66
C GLY A 24 3.47 8.46 11.89
N VAL A 25 2.57 7.94 11.07
CA VAL A 25 2.09 6.56 11.17
C VAL A 25 3.25 5.59 10.90
N LYS A 26 3.54 4.72 11.88
CA LYS A 26 4.60 3.71 11.85
C LYS A 26 4.36 2.67 10.75
N GLY A 27 4.95 2.87 9.58
CA GLY A 27 5.20 1.79 8.62
C GLY A 27 6.26 0.82 9.13
N GLY A 28 5.99 -0.48 9.11
CA GLY A 28 7.02 -1.52 9.30
C GLY A 28 6.97 -2.36 10.58
N GLY A 29 5.92 -2.24 11.41
CA GLY A 29 5.84 -2.87 12.73
C GLY A 29 5.25 -4.28 12.81
N ARG A 30 5.25 -5.10 11.75
CA ARG A 30 4.75 -6.49 11.84
C ARG A 30 5.85 -7.43 12.30
N GLY A 31 5.69 -7.99 13.50
CA GLY A 31 6.55 -9.05 14.00
C GLY A 31 6.45 -10.33 13.16
N PRO A 32 7.44 -11.23 13.26
CA PRO A 32 7.36 -12.54 12.62
C PRO A 32 6.22 -13.38 13.20
N VAL A 33 5.65 -14.27 12.37
CA VAL A 33 4.66 -15.26 12.82
C VAL A 33 5.39 -16.45 13.43
N ALA A 34 5.11 -16.76 14.71
CA ALA A 34 5.62 -17.97 15.35
C ALA A 34 4.84 -19.18 14.84
N ASN A 35 5.51 -20.10 14.15
CA ASN A 35 4.94 -21.32 13.56
C ASN A 35 3.87 -21.04 12.48
N PRO A 36 4.23 -20.48 11.31
CA PRO A 36 3.28 -20.27 10.22
C PRO A 36 2.69 -21.60 9.74
N THR A 37 1.42 -21.60 9.35
CA THR A 37 0.79 -22.79 8.78
C THR A 37 1.43 -23.16 7.44
N PRO A 38 1.35 -24.43 7.00
CA PRO A 38 1.83 -24.82 5.66
C PRO A 38 1.19 -23.99 4.53
N ALA A 39 -0.09 -23.61 4.67
CA ALA A 39 -0.77 -22.74 3.72
C ALA A 39 -0.17 -21.31 3.70
N GLN A 40 0.16 -20.76 4.87
CA GLN A 40 0.84 -19.47 4.96
C GLN A 40 2.21 -19.51 4.28
N VAL A 41 3.01 -20.54 4.57
CA VAL A 41 4.34 -20.72 3.95
C VAL A 41 4.22 -20.82 2.43
N ALA A 42 3.34 -21.68 1.93
CA ALA A 42 3.16 -21.89 0.49
C ALA A 42 2.74 -20.60 -0.26
N THR A 43 1.81 -19.83 0.32
CA THR A 43 1.43 -18.54 -0.27
C THR A 43 2.54 -17.51 -0.16
N ALA A 44 3.25 -17.44 0.97
CA ALA A 44 4.36 -16.52 1.19
C ALA A 44 5.47 -16.73 0.16
N ASP A 45 5.85 -17.98 -0.08
CA ASP A 45 6.82 -18.37 -1.11
C ASP A 45 6.35 -17.98 -2.50
N LYS A 46 5.07 -18.24 -2.83
CA LYS A 46 4.49 -17.86 -4.12
C LYS A 46 4.51 -16.34 -4.34
N LEU A 47 4.21 -15.58 -3.30
CA LEU A 47 4.18 -14.12 -3.33
C LEU A 47 5.58 -13.49 -3.28
N GLY A 48 6.58 -14.22 -2.79
CA GLY A 48 7.91 -13.71 -2.48
C GLY A 48 7.87 -12.71 -1.32
N VAL A 49 7.22 -13.08 -0.21
CA VAL A 49 7.10 -12.25 0.99
C VAL A 49 7.32 -13.11 2.24
N ASP A 50 7.57 -12.48 3.39
CA ASP A 50 7.59 -13.18 4.68
C ASP A 50 6.17 -13.68 5.06
N PRO A 51 6.01 -14.86 5.69
CA PRO A 51 4.72 -15.40 6.12
C PRO A 51 3.87 -14.47 7.00
N ARG A 52 4.46 -13.46 7.66
CA ARG A 52 3.72 -12.42 8.39
C ARG A 52 2.78 -11.56 7.53
N TRP A 53 2.91 -11.65 6.22
CA TRP A 53 2.04 -10.96 5.26
C TRP A 53 0.97 -11.87 4.67
N VAL A 54 0.78 -13.07 5.22
CA VAL A 54 -0.23 -14.02 4.82
C VAL A 54 -1.11 -14.35 6.01
N LYS A 55 -2.42 -14.29 5.83
CA LYS A 55 -3.40 -14.63 6.86
C LYS A 55 -3.39 -16.13 7.15
N PRO A 56 -3.91 -16.59 8.32
CA PRO A 56 -3.96 -18.02 8.64
C PRO A 56 -4.69 -18.88 7.60
N ASP A 57 -5.64 -18.30 6.86
CA ASP A 57 -6.39 -18.96 5.77
C ASP A 57 -5.59 -19.08 4.46
N GLY A 58 -4.33 -18.61 4.42
CA GLY A 58 -3.46 -18.66 3.26
C GLY A 58 -3.68 -17.51 2.25
N SER A 59 -4.57 -16.55 2.52
CA SER A 59 -4.74 -15.37 1.66
C SER A 59 -3.70 -14.29 1.96
N PRO A 60 -3.28 -13.49 0.95
CA PRO A 60 -2.41 -12.33 1.20
C PRO A 60 -3.11 -11.34 2.13
N ASP A 61 -2.41 -10.86 3.15
CA ASP A 61 -2.92 -9.84 4.05
C ASP A 61 -2.60 -8.44 3.51
N TRP A 62 -3.49 -7.87 2.70
CA TRP A 62 -3.34 -6.54 2.11
C TRP A 62 -3.58 -5.41 3.14
N PRO A 63 -3.04 -4.19 2.93
CA PRO A 63 -3.31 -3.06 3.80
C PRO A 63 -4.77 -2.64 3.71
N THR A 64 -5.41 -2.52 4.86
CA THR A 64 -6.80 -2.10 5.08
C THR A 64 -6.86 -1.26 6.35
N LYS A 65 -7.96 -0.53 6.56
CA LYS A 65 -8.19 0.18 7.82
C LYS A 65 -8.08 -0.72 9.05
N ALA A 66 -8.44 -1.99 8.92
CA ALA A 66 -8.44 -2.95 10.03
C ALA A 66 -7.03 -3.42 10.46
N ASN A 67 -6.02 -3.22 9.62
CA ASN A 67 -4.66 -3.73 9.87
C ASN A 67 -3.57 -2.66 9.65
N ASN A 68 -3.90 -1.40 9.95
CA ASN A 68 -3.03 -0.22 9.94
C ASN A 68 -2.69 0.33 8.53
N GLY A 69 -3.40 -0.11 7.49
CA GLY A 69 -3.44 0.57 6.19
C GLY A 69 -4.70 1.42 6.03
N PHE A 70 -4.98 1.87 4.81
CA PHE A 70 -6.28 2.41 4.40
C PHE A 70 -6.83 1.61 3.23
N ASP A 71 -8.13 1.75 2.95
CA ASP A 71 -8.79 1.07 1.84
C ASP A 71 -8.05 1.36 0.53
N GLY A 72 -7.82 0.34 -0.31
CA GLY A 72 -7.02 0.49 -1.53
C GLY A 72 -5.50 0.55 -1.29
N GLY A 73 -5.05 0.28 -0.07
CA GLY A 73 -3.63 0.18 0.27
C GLY A 73 -2.91 1.52 0.42
N PHE A 74 -3.64 2.61 0.65
CA PHE A 74 -3.06 3.94 0.89
C PHE A 74 -2.48 4.10 2.30
N ASN A 75 -1.50 4.99 2.45
CA ASN A 75 -0.92 5.45 3.72
C ASN A 75 -1.68 6.64 4.32
N GLY A 76 -3.00 6.60 4.27
CA GLY A 76 -3.86 7.71 4.65
C GLY A 76 -5.14 7.72 3.82
N PRO A 77 -6.11 8.57 4.17
CA PRO A 77 -7.24 8.87 3.28
C PRO A 77 -6.71 9.42 1.95
N PRO A 78 -7.09 8.84 0.79
CA PRO A 78 -6.70 9.39 -0.49
C PRO A 78 -7.44 10.71 -0.77
N THR A 79 -6.85 11.53 -1.63
CA THR A 79 -7.51 12.71 -2.20
C THR A 79 -8.05 12.39 -3.57
N ILE A 80 -9.21 12.94 -3.93
CA ILE A 80 -9.74 12.83 -5.30
C ILE A 80 -9.01 13.83 -6.19
N THR A 81 -8.53 13.36 -7.34
CA THR A 81 -7.89 14.17 -8.38
C THR A 81 -8.42 13.80 -9.76
N GLU A 82 -8.07 14.62 -10.75
CA GLU A 82 -8.27 14.32 -12.18
C GLU A 82 -6.90 14.16 -12.85
N LEU A 83 -6.72 13.08 -13.64
CA LEU A 83 -5.52 12.91 -14.46
C LEU A 83 -5.74 13.58 -15.81
N GLN A 84 -4.86 14.53 -16.16
CA GLN A 84 -4.96 15.30 -17.40
C GLN A 84 -4.29 14.58 -18.59
N PRO A 85 -4.69 14.90 -19.84
CA PRO A 85 -4.00 14.42 -21.03
C PRO A 85 -2.48 14.67 -20.99
N GLY A 86 -1.70 13.70 -21.46
CA GLY A 86 -0.24 13.69 -21.41
C GLY A 86 0.34 13.16 -20.09
N HIS A 87 -0.46 12.98 -19.04
CA HIS A 87 -0.01 12.30 -17.83
C HIS A 87 0.31 10.83 -18.13
N THR A 88 1.40 10.32 -17.55
CA THR A 88 1.83 8.93 -17.75
C THR A 88 1.85 8.16 -16.43
N PHE A 89 1.39 6.92 -16.47
CA PHE A 89 1.46 5.99 -15.36
C PHE A 89 1.76 4.58 -15.85
N ASP A 90 2.10 3.69 -14.94
CA ASP A 90 2.38 2.29 -15.24
C ASP A 90 1.78 1.34 -14.21
N ARG A 91 1.81 0.05 -14.55
CA ARG A 91 1.33 -1.02 -13.67
C ARG A 91 2.07 -2.33 -13.94
N TYR A 92 2.37 -3.03 -12.85
CA TYR A 92 2.65 -4.46 -12.83
C TYR A 92 1.32 -5.19 -12.66
N GLY A 93 0.81 -5.80 -13.72
CA GLY A 93 -0.55 -6.34 -13.73
C GLY A 93 -1.00 -6.91 -15.06
N GLY A 94 -2.27 -7.30 -15.12
CA GLY A 94 -2.83 -8.01 -16.26
C GLY A 94 -2.26 -9.41 -16.46
N ARG A 95 -2.67 -10.02 -17.57
CA ARG A 95 -2.24 -11.36 -18.00
C ARG A 95 -2.37 -11.50 -19.51
N PHE A 96 -1.62 -12.43 -20.06
CA PHE A 96 -1.83 -12.91 -21.42
C PHE A 96 -2.63 -14.21 -21.39
N ASP A 97 -3.58 -14.35 -22.30
CA ASP A 97 -4.22 -15.64 -22.55
C ASP A 97 -3.30 -16.56 -23.40
N GLU A 98 -3.74 -17.80 -23.63
CA GLU A 98 -2.99 -18.79 -24.44
C GLU A 98 -2.75 -18.35 -25.88
N LYS A 99 -3.51 -17.38 -26.38
CA LYS A 99 -3.41 -16.82 -27.73
C LYS A 99 -2.55 -15.55 -27.77
N GLY A 100 -2.03 -15.11 -26.63
CA GLY A 100 -1.22 -13.90 -26.50
C GLY A 100 -2.03 -12.60 -26.41
N ASN A 101 -3.34 -12.66 -26.20
CA ASN A 101 -4.14 -11.46 -25.96
C ASN A 101 -3.94 -10.96 -24.53
N PHE A 102 -3.64 -9.68 -24.39
CA PHE A 102 -3.49 -9.04 -23.08
C PHE A 102 -4.84 -8.60 -22.53
N THR A 103 -5.06 -8.83 -21.23
CA THR A 103 -6.20 -8.29 -20.46
C THR A 103 -5.72 -7.78 -19.10
N ASP A 104 -6.19 -6.61 -18.68
CA ASP A 104 -5.96 -6.06 -17.35
C ASP A 104 -7.23 -5.40 -16.77
N GLN A 105 -7.80 -6.08 -15.78
CA GLN A 105 -8.98 -5.63 -15.03
C GLN A 105 -8.58 -4.80 -13.80
N GLY A 106 -7.28 -4.57 -13.59
CA GLY A 106 -6.75 -3.80 -12.47
C GLY A 106 -7.04 -2.31 -12.58
N LYS A 107 -7.10 -1.65 -11.43
CA LYS A 107 -7.38 -0.21 -11.30
C LYS A 107 -6.27 0.58 -10.58
N PHE A 108 -5.27 -0.09 -10.02
CA PHE A 108 -4.20 0.57 -9.25
C PHE A 108 -2.97 0.80 -10.12
N VAL A 109 -2.53 2.03 -10.25
CA VAL A 109 -1.36 2.39 -11.07
C VAL A 109 -0.45 3.31 -10.28
N ALA A 110 0.77 3.52 -10.75
CA ALA A 110 1.67 4.51 -10.17
C ALA A 110 2.24 5.40 -11.27
N PRO A 111 2.68 6.63 -10.98
CA PRO A 111 3.56 7.36 -11.87
C PRO A 111 4.78 6.51 -12.28
N THR A 112 5.25 6.70 -13.51
CA THR A 112 6.32 5.89 -14.12
C THR A 112 7.68 6.03 -13.42
N ASP A 113 7.88 7.10 -12.64
CA ASP A 113 9.09 7.36 -11.87
C ASP A 113 9.07 6.76 -10.45
N VAL A 114 7.96 6.16 -10.01
CA VAL A 114 7.86 5.51 -8.70
C VAL A 114 8.56 4.14 -8.71
N PRO A 115 9.66 3.96 -7.94
CA PRO A 115 10.38 2.68 -7.89
C PRO A 115 9.52 1.55 -7.30
N PHE A 116 9.79 0.30 -7.68
CA PHE A 116 9.00 -0.86 -7.25
C PHE A 116 8.83 -0.96 -5.73
N ASP A 117 9.88 -0.75 -4.96
CA ASP A 117 9.84 -0.82 -3.49
C ASP A 117 8.97 0.28 -2.86
N GLN A 118 8.78 1.40 -3.54
CA GLN A 118 7.88 2.46 -3.08
C GLN A 118 6.40 2.16 -3.38
N ARG A 119 6.11 1.11 -4.15
CA ARG A 119 4.75 0.65 -4.46
C ARG A 119 4.23 -0.38 -3.45
N ALA A 120 5.11 -0.90 -2.59
CA ALA A 120 4.78 -1.88 -1.55
C ALA A 120 3.95 -3.08 -2.04
N LEU A 121 4.33 -3.64 -3.19
CA LEU A 121 3.72 -4.84 -3.78
C LEU A 121 4.51 -6.11 -3.40
N PRO A 122 3.90 -7.30 -3.41
CA PRO A 122 4.65 -8.56 -3.30
C PRO A 122 5.63 -8.72 -4.46
N ASP A 123 6.77 -9.37 -4.23
CA ASP A 123 7.80 -9.58 -5.28
C ASP A 123 7.26 -10.32 -6.51
N SER A 124 6.25 -11.17 -6.31
CA SER A 124 5.54 -11.84 -7.41
C SER A 124 4.96 -10.89 -8.47
N SER A 125 4.66 -9.64 -8.12
CA SER A 125 4.21 -8.62 -9.08
C SER A 125 5.26 -8.31 -10.15
N LEU A 126 6.56 -8.48 -9.88
CA LEU A 126 7.61 -8.33 -10.89
C LEU A 126 7.52 -9.38 -12.01
N ARG A 127 6.80 -10.48 -11.78
CA ARG A 127 6.54 -11.51 -12.80
C ARG A 127 5.25 -11.26 -13.58
N SER A 128 4.44 -10.29 -13.16
CA SER A 128 3.29 -9.83 -13.93
C SER A 128 3.76 -8.99 -15.13
N PRO A 129 2.97 -8.91 -16.21
CA PRO A 129 3.25 -7.98 -17.28
C PRO A 129 3.43 -6.56 -16.74
N TYR A 130 4.41 -5.84 -17.28
CA TYR A 130 4.63 -4.43 -17.00
C TYR A 130 4.19 -3.61 -18.22
N ARG A 131 3.34 -2.61 -17.99
CA ARG A 131 2.81 -1.75 -19.05
C ARG A 131 2.80 -0.30 -18.57
N GLN A 132 3.13 0.60 -19.48
CA GLN A 132 2.99 2.05 -19.30
C GLN A 132 1.85 2.56 -20.17
N TYR A 133 1.21 3.63 -19.73
CA TYR A 133 0.08 4.25 -20.39
C TYR A 133 0.21 5.77 -20.37
N GLU A 134 -0.34 6.40 -21.40
CA GLU A 134 -0.52 7.84 -21.48
C GLU A 134 -2.02 8.15 -21.47
N VAL A 135 -2.39 9.15 -20.67
CA VAL A 135 -3.74 9.70 -20.61
C VAL A 135 -4.00 10.55 -21.86
N LEU A 136 -5.10 10.28 -22.56
CA LEU A 136 -5.54 10.98 -23.77
C LEU A 136 -6.71 11.93 -23.52
N LYS A 137 -7.54 11.62 -22.51
CA LYS A 137 -8.70 12.41 -22.09
C LYS A 137 -8.68 12.55 -20.57
N PRO A 138 -9.19 13.65 -19.99
CA PRO A 138 -9.27 13.78 -18.54
C PRO A 138 -9.94 12.57 -17.89
N ILE A 139 -9.32 12.00 -16.85
CA ILE A 139 -9.88 10.92 -16.04
C ILE A 139 -10.24 11.49 -14.67
N PRO A 140 -11.53 11.79 -14.42
CA PRO A 140 -11.97 12.33 -13.13
C PRO A 140 -12.03 11.21 -12.07
N GLU A 141 -12.29 11.60 -10.82
CA GLU A 141 -12.57 10.69 -9.71
C GLU A 141 -11.45 9.67 -9.43
N VAL A 142 -10.20 10.06 -9.67
CA VAL A 142 -9.02 9.24 -9.34
C VAL A 142 -8.65 9.44 -7.89
N ASN A 143 -8.63 8.37 -7.09
CA ASN A 143 -8.07 8.43 -5.75
C ASN A 143 -6.54 8.47 -5.86
N SER A 144 -5.93 9.47 -5.24
CA SER A 144 -4.48 9.70 -5.21
C SER A 144 -3.97 9.74 -3.78
N GLY A 145 -2.83 9.09 -3.54
CA GLY A 145 -2.16 9.12 -2.25
C GLY A 145 -0.91 8.25 -2.23
N SER A 146 -0.16 8.30 -1.15
CA SER A 146 1.00 7.42 -0.96
C SER A 146 0.58 5.97 -0.69
N ALA A 147 1.30 5.00 -1.23
CA ALA A 147 1.13 3.58 -0.89
C ALA A 147 1.57 3.30 0.57
N ALA A 148 0.82 2.49 1.30
CA ALA A 148 1.16 2.07 2.66
C ALA A 148 2.47 1.23 2.68
N PRO A 149 3.33 1.35 3.70
CA PRO A 149 4.51 0.51 3.85
C PRO A 149 4.08 -0.93 4.14
N TRP A 150 4.34 -1.85 3.22
CA TRP A 150 3.75 -3.18 3.24
C TRP A 150 4.65 -4.23 2.57
N PHE A 151 4.40 -5.52 2.82
CA PHE A 151 5.20 -6.64 2.27
C PHE A 151 6.71 -6.53 2.50
N GLY A 152 7.13 -5.89 3.59
CA GLY A 152 8.55 -5.67 3.91
C GLY A 152 9.20 -4.55 3.08
N LYS A 153 8.41 -3.77 2.34
CA LYS A 153 8.86 -2.68 1.49
C LYS A 153 8.51 -1.31 2.09
N PRO A 154 9.30 -0.26 1.81
CA PRO A 154 9.08 1.07 2.38
C PRO A 154 7.77 1.73 1.95
N GLY A 155 7.25 1.44 0.75
CA GLY A 155 6.06 2.13 0.25
C GLY A 155 6.31 3.63 0.06
N MET A 156 5.31 4.45 0.39
CA MET A 156 5.33 5.92 0.34
C MET A 156 5.31 6.56 -1.05
N GLY A 157 5.54 5.79 -2.12
CA GLY A 157 5.40 6.27 -3.48
C GLY A 157 3.95 6.62 -3.81
N THR A 158 3.75 7.57 -4.73
CA THR A 158 2.42 7.94 -5.21
C THR A 158 1.76 6.74 -5.89
N GLN A 159 0.50 6.49 -5.55
CA GLN A 159 -0.39 5.52 -6.18
C GLN A 159 -1.67 6.23 -6.62
N TYR A 160 -2.23 5.77 -7.73
CA TYR A 160 -3.57 6.11 -8.17
C TYR A 160 -4.47 4.88 -8.15
N GLN A 161 -5.73 5.06 -7.77
CA GLN A 161 -6.80 4.11 -8.05
C GLN A 161 -7.78 4.77 -9.04
N LEU A 162 -7.84 4.20 -10.23
CA LEU A 162 -8.65 4.67 -11.35
C LEU A 162 -10.13 4.29 -11.15
N PRO A 163 -11.08 5.08 -11.71
CA PRO A 163 -12.51 4.76 -11.61
C PRO A 163 -12.87 3.50 -12.43
N MET A 164 -12.15 3.24 -13.51
CA MET A 164 -12.32 2.12 -14.44
C MET A 164 -11.06 1.24 -14.49
N SER A 165 -11.22 0.01 -14.97
CA SER A 165 -10.08 -0.87 -15.26
C SER A 165 -9.24 -0.36 -16.43
N ILE A 166 -8.00 -0.85 -16.52
CA ILE A 166 -7.12 -0.58 -17.67
C ILE A 166 -7.80 -0.95 -18.99
N ASP A 167 -8.39 -2.14 -19.10
CA ASP A 167 -9.07 -2.57 -20.33
C ASP A 167 -10.23 -1.64 -20.71
N GLU A 168 -11.05 -1.21 -19.74
CA GLU A 168 -12.13 -0.25 -19.97
C GLU A 168 -11.60 1.11 -20.42
N LEU A 169 -10.56 1.65 -19.75
CA LEU A 169 -9.98 2.95 -20.12
C LEU A 169 -9.37 2.94 -21.52
N VAL A 170 -8.73 1.84 -21.91
CA VAL A 170 -8.21 1.66 -23.28
C VAL A 170 -9.36 1.58 -24.28
N LYS A 171 -10.37 0.77 -24.00
CA LYS A 171 -11.55 0.58 -24.88
C LYS A 171 -12.30 1.90 -25.12
N GLU A 172 -12.51 2.70 -24.08
CA GLU A 172 -13.21 3.99 -24.13
C GLU A 172 -12.29 5.15 -24.62
N GLY A 173 -11.02 4.84 -24.87
CA GLY A 173 -10.03 5.78 -25.43
C GLY A 173 -9.62 6.89 -24.47
N PHE A 174 -9.68 6.65 -23.16
CA PHE A 174 -9.14 7.55 -22.14
C PHE A 174 -7.62 7.43 -22.04
N ILE A 175 -7.08 6.24 -22.28
CA ILE A 175 -5.65 5.97 -22.24
C ILE A 175 -5.21 5.15 -23.45
N ARG A 176 -3.92 5.18 -23.75
CA ARG A 176 -3.26 4.25 -24.68
C ARG A 176 -2.02 3.63 -24.04
N PRO A 177 -1.67 2.38 -24.38
CA PRO A 177 -0.38 1.84 -24.01
C PRO A 177 0.75 2.62 -24.71
N ILE A 178 1.84 2.84 -24.00
CA ILE A 178 3.09 3.43 -24.51
C ILE A 178 4.25 2.45 -24.32
N LYS A 179 5.41 2.79 -24.91
CA LYS A 179 6.62 1.95 -24.90
C LYS A 179 7.43 2.13 -23.63
#